data_AF-A0A0J9INM7-F1
#
_entry.id   AF-A0A0J9INM7-F1
#
_cell.length_a   1.000
_cell.length_b   1.000
_cell.length_c   1.000
_cell.angle_alpha   90.00
_cell.angle_beta   90.00
_cell.angle_gamma   90.00
#
_symmetry.space_group_name_H-M   'P 1'
#
loop_
_entity.id
_entity.type
_entity.pdbx_description
1 polymer ?
#
loop_
_entity_poly.entity_id
_entity_poly.type
_entity_poly.pdbx_seq_one_letter_code
_entity_poly.pdbx_strand_id
1 'polypeptide(L)'
;MVIEDEGEPKAELEIFQYENGWGYQIVMNQKILIYQPTIPALDTVIPFPDEVSTRKVGILVLKRFNAHRNFSVSKQEVLQCLPSY
;
A
#
# COMPACT_ATOMS: atom_id res chain seq x y z
N MET A 1 0.93 25.06 -29.21
CA MET A 1 1.46 24.50 -27.94
C MET A 1 0.38 23.58 -27.40
N VAL A 2 0.57 22.27 -27.54
CA VAL A 2 -0.18 21.32 -26.72
C VAL A 2 0.38 21.49 -25.33
N ILE A 3 -0.44 22.00 -24.41
CA ILE A 3 -0.08 22.00 -23.00
C ILE A 3 -0.32 20.54 -22.62
N GLU A 4 0.74 19.75 -22.57
CA GLU A 4 0.67 18.43 -21.95
C GLU A 4 0.20 18.69 -20.52
N ASP A 5 -0.93 18.07 -20.16
CA ASP A 5 -1.42 18.03 -18.80
C ASP A 5 -0.34 17.31 -17.99
N GLU A 6 0.61 18.07 -17.45
CA GLU A 6 1.56 17.61 -16.43
C GLU A 6 0.73 17.36 -15.17
N GLY A 7 -0.05 16.28 -15.21
CA GLY A 7 -0.95 15.88 -14.14
C GLY A 7 -0.15 15.77 -12.84
N GLU A 8 -0.79 16.14 -11.73
CA GLU A 8 -0.17 16.13 -10.41
C GLU A 8 0.65 14.84 -10.20
N PRO A 9 1.87 14.94 -9.64
CA PRO A 9 2.70 13.76 -9.43
C PRO A 9 1.92 12.77 -8.57
N LYS A 10 1.69 11.57 -9.11
CA LYS A 10 0.96 10.52 -8.40
C LYS A 10 1.94 9.71 -7.57
N ALA A 11 1.52 9.35 -6.37
CA ALA A 11 2.28 8.39 -5.60
C ALA A 11 2.23 7.02 -6.27
N GLU A 12 3.27 6.23 -6.04
CA GLU A 12 3.48 4.88 -6.57
C GLU A 12 3.60 3.87 -5.43
N LEU A 13 3.28 2.61 -5.71
CA LEU A 13 3.37 1.50 -4.76
C LEU A 13 4.62 0.67 -5.06
N GLU A 14 5.46 0.50 -4.05
CA GLU A 14 6.61 -0.41 -4.09
C GLU A 14 6.43 -1.50 -3.06
N ILE A 15 6.82 -2.72 -3.42
CA ILE A 15 6.75 -3.91 -2.56
C ILE A 15 8.18 -4.33 -2.20
N PHE A 16 8.42 -4.68 -0.94
CA PHE A 16 9.73 -5.07 -0.45
C PHE A 16 9.66 -6.30 0.46
N GLN A 17 10.75 -7.04 0.56
CA GLN A 17 10.90 -8.10 1.56
C GLN A 17 11.22 -7.51 2.93
N TYR A 18 10.55 -8.02 3.96
CA TYR A 18 10.75 -7.60 5.34
C TYR A 18 10.77 -8.83 6.24
N GLU A 19 11.92 -9.06 6.90
CA GLU A 19 12.17 -10.27 7.69
C GLU A 19 11.89 -11.55 6.88
N ASN A 20 10.95 -12.38 7.34
CA ASN A 20 10.52 -13.62 6.67
C ASN A 20 9.25 -13.44 5.83
N GLY A 21 8.85 -12.20 5.53
CA GLY A 21 7.65 -11.90 4.74
C GLY A 21 7.82 -10.65 3.88
N TRP A 22 6.72 -9.92 3.71
CA TRP A 22 6.61 -8.81 2.77
C TRP A 22 6.00 -7.56 3.42
N GLY A 23 6.35 -6.41 2.87
CA GLY A 23 5.80 -5.10 3.21
C GLY A 23 5.65 -4.23 1.98
N TYR A 24 4.97 -3.10 2.13
CA TYR A 24 4.86 -2.12 1.05
C TYR A 24 5.18 -0.71 1.51
N GLN A 25 5.55 0.12 0.55
CA GLN A 25 5.68 1.55 0.72
C GLN A 25 4.99 2.30 -0.41
N ILE A 26 4.50 3.49 -0.09
CA ILE A 26 3.96 4.44 -1.07
C ILE A 26 4.95 5.58 -1.19
N VAL A 27 5.45 5.82 -2.39
CA VAL A 27 6.50 6.78 -2.68
C VAL A 27 6.02 7.85 -3.64
N MET A 28 6.53 9.07 -3.50
CA MET A 28 6.31 10.15 -4.47
C MET A 28 7.55 11.02 -4.50
N ASN A 29 8.07 11.30 -5.70
CA ASN A 29 9.28 12.11 -5.88
C ASN A 29 10.44 11.64 -4.96
N GLN A 30 10.67 10.32 -4.93
CA GLN A 30 11.72 9.66 -4.13
C GLN A 30 11.55 9.78 -2.60
N LYS A 31 10.40 10.27 -2.11
CA LYS A 31 10.08 10.31 -0.68
C LYS A 31 9.10 9.21 -0.33
N ILE A 32 9.36 8.48 0.75
CA ILE A 32 8.42 7.52 1.33
C ILE A 32 7.34 8.30 2.09
N LEU A 33 6.09 8.17 1.65
CA LEU A 33 4.92 8.81 2.26
C LEU A 33 4.20 7.87 3.23
N ILE A 34 4.17 6.57 2.91
CA ILE A 34 3.60 5.52 3.76
C ILE A 34 4.59 4.37 3.77
N TYR A 35 4.93 3.90 4.96
CA TYR A 35 5.79 2.73 5.18
C TYR A 35 5.03 1.70 6.00
N GLN A 36 4.78 0.54 5.43
CA GLN A 36 3.95 -0.49 6.03
C GLN A 36 4.63 -1.87 5.92
N PRO A 37 5.60 -2.15 6.80
CA PRO A 37 6.32 -3.43 6.82
C PRO A 37 5.46 -4.59 7.33
N THR A 38 4.35 -4.28 8.01
CA THR A 38 3.45 -5.27 8.63
C THR A 38 2.00 -5.08 8.23
N ILE A 39 1.20 -6.12 8.39
CA ILE A 39 -0.22 -6.10 8.02
C ILE A 39 -0.97 -5.02 8.85
N PRO A 40 -1.57 -4.00 8.21
CA PRO A 40 -2.30 -2.95 8.93
C PRO A 40 -3.60 -3.51 9.52
N ALA A 41 -4.11 -2.84 10.57
CA ALA A 41 -5.39 -3.16 11.22
C ALA A 41 -5.51 -4.57 11.84
N LEU A 42 -4.41 -5.34 11.92
CA LEU A 42 -4.31 -6.51 12.77
C LEU A 42 -3.71 -6.14 14.13
N ASP A 43 -4.15 -6.85 15.17
CA ASP A 43 -3.66 -6.68 16.54
C ASP A 43 -2.27 -7.33 16.76
N THR A 44 -1.65 -7.82 15.68
CA THR A 44 -0.34 -8.46 15.65
C THR A 44 0.60 -7.71 14.71
N VAL A 45 1.87 -7.62 15.10
CA VAL A 45 2.94 -6.99 14.30
C VAL A 45 3.63 -8.09 13.49
N ILE A 46 3.00 -8.51 12.39
CA ILE A 46 3.54 -9.54 11.49
C ILE A 46 3.65 -9.01 10.06
N PRO A 47 4.69 -9.40 9.30
CA PRO A 47 4.77 -9.10 7.88
C PRO A 47 3.67 -9.82 7.11
N PHE A 48 3.45 -9.38 5.87
CA PHE A 48 2.57 -10.11 4.97
C PHE A 48 3.18 -11.46 4.57
N PRO A 49 2.36 -12.51 4.40
CA PRO A 49 2.85 -13.84 4.06
C PRO A 49 3.36 -13.94 2.61
N ASP A 50 2.86 -13.09 1.72
CA ASP A 50 3.19 -13.14 0.29
C ASP A 50 3.08 -11.76 -0.38
N GLU A 51 3.74 -11.60 -1.53
CA GLU A 51 3.72 -10.38 -2.32
C GLU A 51 2.32 -10.02 -2.84
N VAL A 52 1.47 -11.01 -3.12
CA VAL A 52 0.15 -10.84 -3.74
C VAL A 52 -0.80 -10.12 -2.78
N SER A 53 -0.90 -10.58 -1.55
CA SER A 53 -1.70 -10.00 -0.48
C SER A 53 -1.18 -8.61 -0.09
N THR A 54 0.14 -8.46 0.00
CA THR A 54 0.81 -7.17 0.20
C THR A 54 0.39 -6.16 -0.86
N ARG A 55 0.46 -6.56 -2.14
CA ARG A 55 0.08 -5.73 -3.29
C ARG A 55 -1.40 -5.36 -3.28
N LYS A 56 -2.30 -6.29 -2.94
CA LYS A 56 -3.75 -6.01 -2.86
C LYS A 56 -4.05 -4.91 -1.82
N VAL A 57 -3.49 -5.03 -0.62
CA VAL A 57 -3.67 -4.01 0.43
C VAL A 57 -3.00 -2.69 0.03
N GLY A 58 -1.77 -2.75 -0.47
CA GLY A 58 -1.04 -1.57 -0.95
C GLY A 58 -1.80 -0.81 -2.05
N ILE A 59 -2.43 -1.50 -3.00
CA ILE A 59 -3.27 -0.88 -4.04
C ILE A 59 -4.49 -0.19 -3.45
N LEU A 60 -5.13 -0.77 -2.42
CA LEU A 60 -6.29 -0.16 -1.78
C LEU A 60 -5.91 1.19 -1.14
N VAL A 61 -4.79 1.21 -0.41
CA VAL A 61 -4.25 2.42 0.21
C VAL A 61 -3.84 3.42 -0.86
N LEU A 62 -3.09 3.00 -1.89
CA LEU A 62 -2.64 3.85 -2.99
C LEU A 62 -3.80 4.52 -3.71
N LYS A 63 -4.84 3.77 -4.07
CA LYS A 63 -6.03 4.31 -4.76
C LYS A 63 -6.74 5.37 -3.92
N ARG A 64 -6.85 5.17 -2.61
CA ARG A 64 -7.46 6.15 -1.69
C ARG A 64 -6.58 7.37 -1.50
N PHE A 65 -5.27 7.15 -1.36
CA PHE A 65 -4.26 8.19 -1.23
C PHE A 65 -4.28 9.13 -2.43
N ASN A 66 -4.13 8.58 -3.65
CA ASN A 66 -4.15 9.36 -4.90
C ASN A 66 -5.53 9.98 -5.20
N ALA A 67 -6.60 9.50 -4.57
CA ALA A 67 -7.94 10.11 -4.67
C ALA A 67 -8.20 11.21 -3.62
N HIS A 68 -7.18 11.58 -2.82
CA HIS A 68 -7.31 12.54 -1.71
C HIS A 68 -8.42 12.16 -0.71
N ARG A 69 -8.61 10.84 -0.47
CA ARG A 69 -9.57 10.29 0.49
C ARG A 69 -8.84 9.75 1.73
N ASN A 70 -9.60 9.43 2.78
CA ASN A 70 -9.06 8.66 3.90
C ASN A 70 -8.51 7.31 3.37
N PHE A 71 -7.21 7.10 3.53
CA PHE A 71 -6.49 5.93 3.04
C PHE A 71 -6.35 4.81 4.07
N SER A 72 -6.98 4.94 5.24
CA SER A 72 -7.06 3.87 6.23
C SER A 72 -7.76 2.64 5.64
N VAL A 73 -7.38 1.46 6.09
CA VAL A 73 -8.00 0.19 5.75
C VAL A 73 -8.54 -0.46 7.02
N SER A 74 -9.72 -1.07 6.92
CA SER A 74 -10.32 -1.82 8.02
C SER A 74 -9.76 -3.24 8.08
N LYS A 75 -9.88 -3.88 9.26
CA LYS A 75 -9.52 -5.29 9.46
C LYS A 75 -10.21 -6.21 8.44
N GLN A 76 -11.50 -5.98 8.14
CA GLN A 76 -12.24 -6.78 7.16
C GLN A 76 -11.66 -6.68 5.74
N GLU A 77 -11.33 -5.47 5.29
CA GLU A 77 -10.75 -5.26 3.95
C GLU A 77 -9.38 -5.91 3.81
N VAL A 78 -8.58 -5.84 4.88
CA VAL A 78 -7.27 -6.48 4.95
C VAL A 78 -7.44 -8.00 4.88
N LEU A 79 -8.32 -8.59 5.70
CA LEU A 79 -8.56 -10.04 5.71
C LEU A 79 -9.04 -10.58 4.35
N GLN A 80 -9.83 -9.81 3.59
CA GLN A 80 -10.23 -10.17 2.22
C GLN A 80 -9.06 -10.23 1.22
N CYS A 81 -7.95 -9.56 1.52
CA CYS A 81 -6.76 -9.53 0.67
C CYS A 81 -5.79 -10.67 0.98
N LEU A 82 -5.81 -11.20 2.21
CA LEU A 82 -4.92 -12.27 2.66
C LEU A 82 -5.38 -13.63 2.09
N PRO A 83 -4.45 -14.58 1.85
CA PRO A 83 -4.84 -15.97 1.64
C PRO A 83 -5.66 -16.46 2.85
N SER A 84 -6.65 -17.31 2.60
CA SER A 84 -7.66 -17.71 3.59
C SER A 84 -7.05 -18.02 4.96
N TYR A 85 -7.52 -17.30 5.99
CA TYR A 85 -7.39 -17.65 7.40
C TYR A 85 -8.46 -18.67 7.80
#